data_AF-A0A973G7A4-F1
#
_entry.id   AF-A0A973G7A4-F1
#
_cell.length_a   1.000
_cell.length_b   1.000
_cell.length_c   1.000
_cell.angle_alpha   90.00
_cell.angle_beta   90.00
_cell.angle_gamma   90.00
#
_symmetry.space_group_name_H-M   'P 1'
#
loop_
_entity.id
_entity.type
_entity.pdbx_description
1 polymer ?
#
loop_
_entity_poly.entity_id
_entity_poly.type
_entity_poly.pdbx_seq_one_letter_code
_entity_poly.pdbx_strand_id
1 'polypeptide(L)'
;VSLVLGMLTHVAWDAFTHGDGVVVQHVAWLREPLIGAVPAGRVLQHLSTAAGLAVLTVWAARAWAVWRRDGGRLRLDRRRLAVAGALLVLGILGAVVGSAGVRGAGWEASLSAAAKDGGTVVVAAGMLAAATWWVARLVPSARHRVRQR
;
A
#
# COMPACT_ATOMS: atom_id res chain seq x y z
N VAL A 1 -5.81 -14.63 11.07
CA VAL A 1 -4.45 -15.18 11.29
C VAL A 1 -3.42 -14.47 10.41
N SER A 2 -3.54 -14.49 9.07
CA SER A 2 -2.52 -13.92 8.16
C SER A 2 -2.27 -12.41 8.34
N LEU A 3 -3.31 -11.60 8.58
CA LEU A 3 -3.13 -10.15 8.80
C LEU A 3 -2.36 -9.86 10.09
N VAL A 4 -2.67 -10.58 11.18
CA VAL A 4 -1.97 -10.45 12.47
C VAL A 4 -0.52 -10.89 12.33
N LEU A 5 -0.27 -12.05 11.70
CA LEU A 5 1.09 -12.51 11.44
C LEU A 5 1.87 -11.51 10.59
N GLY A 6 1.27 -10.98 9.53
CA GLY A 6 1.89 -9.96 8.69
C GLY A 6 2.26 -8.70 9.48
N MET A 7 1.35 -8.20 10.32
CA MET A 7 1.59 -7.03 11.16
C MET A 7 2.69 -7.28 12.19
N LEU A 8 2.70 -8.44 12.85
CA LEU A 8 3.73 -8.80 13.82
C LEU A 8 5.11 -8.91 13.17
N THR A 9 5.21 -9.60 12.02
CA THR A 9 6.47 -9.70 11.28
C THR A 9 6.95 -8.33 10.81
N HIS A 10 6.03 -7.45 10.39
CA HIS A 10 6.37 -6.09 9.97
C HIS A 10 6.93 -5.25 11.12
N VAL A 11 6.25 -5.24 12.27
CA VAL A 11 6.70 -4.54 13.48
C VAL A 11 8.04 -5.09 13.97
N ALA A 12 8.19 -6.42 13.98
CA ALA A 12 9.44 -7.06 14.35
C ALA A 12 10.58 -6.63 13.42
N TRP A 13 10.35 -6.60 12.10
CA TRP A 13 11.35 -6.20 11.12
C TRP A 13 11.73 -4.71 11.20
N ASP A 14 10.77 -3.84 11.52
CA ASP A 14 11.02 -2.40 11.68
C ASP A 14 11.97 -2.12 12.85
N ALA A 15 11.91 -2.91 13.92
CA ALA A 15 12.82 -2.80 15.06
C ALA A 15 14.32 -2.99 14.70
N PHE A 16 14.62 -3.68 13.60
CA PHE A 16 15.98 -3.92 13.09
C PHE A 16 16.42 -2.91 12.02
N THR A 17 15.50 -2.17 11.41
CA THR A 17 15.78 -1.38 10.21
C THR A 17 15.55 0.12 10.38
N HIS A 18 14.67 0.52 11.31
CA HIS A 18 14.47 1.92 11.65
C HIS A 18 15.60 2.45 12.54
N GLY A 19 16.03 3.70 12.31
CA GLY A 19 17.08 4.34 13.11
C GLY A 19 16.77 4.40 14.61
N ASP A 20 15.48 4.54 14.95
CA ASP A 20 14.99 4.57 16.33
C ASP A 20 14.51 3.20 16.82
N GLY A 21 14.66 2.14 16.02
CA GLY A 21 14.24 0.78 16.37
C GLY A 21 14.99 0.26 17.60
N VAL A 22 14.27 -0.41 18.51
CA VAL A 22 14.84 -0.91 19.78
C VAL A 22 16.09 -1.75 19.53
N VAL A 23 16.12 -2.58 18.49
CA VAL A 23 17.30 -3.43 18.21
C VAL A 23 18.45 -2.60 17.63
N VAL A 24 18.17 -1.65 16.74
CA VAL A 24 19.20 -0.73 16.20
C VAL A 24 19.86 0.09 17.32
N GLN A 25 19.11 0.46 18.36
CA GLN A 25 19.66 1.18 19.51
C GLN A 25 20.60 0.34 20.38
N HIS A 26 20.41 -0.98 20.41
CA HIS A 26 21.19 -1.90 21.25
C HIS A 26 22.30 -2.64 20.48
N VAL A 27 22.22 -2.70 19.14
CA VAL A 27 23.22 -3.35 18.28
C VAL A 27 24.01 -2.27 17.53
N ALA A 28 25.19 -1.93 18.04
CA ALA A 28 26.02 -0.83 17.53
C ALA A 28 26.29 -0.92 16.02
N TRP A 29 26.58 -2.12 15.51
CA TRP A 29 26.86 -2.36 14.09
C TRP A 29 25.74 -1.90 13.15
N LEU A 30 24.46 -1.94 13.56
CA LEU A 30 23.33 -1.51 12.72
C LEU A 30 23.32 0.01 12.47
N ARG A 31 24.00 0.78 13.32
CA ARG A 31 24.13 2.24 13.22
C ARG A 31 25.41 2.66 12.50
N GLU A 32 26.37 1.76 12.37
CA GLU A 32 27.61 2.05 11.68
C GLU A 32 27.38 2.21 10.17
N PRO A 33 28.10 3.13 9.51
CA PRO A 33 28.06 3.27 8.06
C PRO A 33 28.52 1.97 7.38
N LEU A 34 27.71 1.47 6.46
CA LEU A 34 28.05 0.28 5.66
C LEU A 34 28.34 0.63 4.20
N ILE A 35 27.57 1.54 3.61
CA ILE A 35 27.76 2.01 2.24
C ILE A 35 27.79 3.54 2.26
N GLY A 36 28.98 4.12 2.07
CA GLY A 36 29.19 5.56 2.21
C GLY A 36 28.79 6.05 3.60
N ALA A 37 27.88 7.02 3.68
CA ALA A 37 27.33 7.52 4.94
C ALA A 37 26.04 6.82 5.38
N VAL A 38 25.62 5.76 4.69
CA VAL A 38 24.35 5.07 4.96
C VAL A 38 24.54 3.98 6.03
N PRO A 39 23.81 4.02 7.16
CA PRO A 39 23.90 3.02 8.21
C PRO A 39 23.50 1.62 7.74
N ALA A 40 24.12 0.57 8.29
CA ALA A 40 23.84 -0.83 7.96
C ALA A 40 22.35 -1.19 8.07
N GLY A 41 21.64 -0.70 9.09
CA GLY A 41 20.20 -0.93 9.27
C GLY A 41 19.37 -0.37 8.11
N ARG A 42 19.74 0.81 7.57
CA ARG A 42 19.07 1.42 6.41
C ARG A 42 19.41 0.71 5.11
N VAL A 43 20.65 0.22 4.97
CA VAL A 43 21.03 -0.64 3.84
C VAL A 43 20.18 -1.92 3.84
N LEU A 44 20.06 -2.58 5.00
CA LEU A 44 19.23 -3.77 5.15
C LEU A 44 17.76 -3.50 4.83
N GLN A 45 17.25 -2.33 5.24
CA GLN A 45 15.91 -1.87 4.88
C GLN A 45 15.72 -1.84 3.36
N HIS A 46 16.62 -1.16 2.64
CA HIS A 46 16.54 -1.03 1.18
C HIS A 46 16.68 -2.38 0.47
N LEU A 47 17.59 -3.24 0.91
CA LEU A 47 17.78 -4.58 0.36
C LEU A 47 16.52 -5.44 0.56
N SER A 48 15.90 -5.39 1.73
CA SER A 48 14.66 -6.14 1.98
C SER A 48 13.48 -5.61 1.16
N THR A 49 13.36 -4.29 0.99
CA THR A 49 12.36 -3.71 0.08
C THR A 49 12.59 -4.18 -1.36
N ALA A 50 13.84 -4.15 -1.85
CA ALA A 50 14.18 -4.58 -3.20
C ALA A 50 13.90 -6.09 -3.40
N ALA A 51 14.32 -6.93 -2.46
CA ALA A 51 14.08 -8.37 -2.48
C ALA A 51 12.57 -8.68 -2.44
N GLY A 52 11.82 -8.04 -1.54
CA GLY A 52 10.37 -8.19 -1.45
C GLY A 52 9.67 -7.80 -2.76
N LEU A 53 10.05 -6.67 -3.35
CA LEU A 53 9.50 -6.22 -4.62
C LEU A 53 9.82 -7.18 -5.77
N ALA A 54 11.04 -7.73 -5.81
CA ALA A 54 11.43 -8.73 -6.80
C ALA A 54 10.58 -10.01 -6.68
N VAL A 55 10.41 -10.52 -5.45
CA VAL A 55 9.56 -11.69 -5.19
C VAL A 55 8.11 -11.43 -5.62
N LEU A 56 7.53 -10.29 -5.24
CA LEU A 56 6.18 -9.92 -5.64
C LEU A 56 6.03 -9.77 -7.15
N THR A 57 7.02 -9.18 -7.82
CA THR A 57 7.03 -9.02 -9.27
C THR A 57 7.07 -10.37 -9.98
N VAL A 58 7.96 -11.27 -9.56
CA VAL A 58 8.06 -12.62 -10.11
C VAL A 58 6.77 -13.41 -9.86
N TRP A 59 6.23 -13.35 -8.65
CA TRP A 59 4.99 -14.01 -8.31
C TRP A 59 3.82 -13.48 -9.16
N ALA A 60 3.67 -12.16 -9.26
CA ALA A 60 2.62 -11.53 -10.05
C ALA A 60 2.76 -11.85 -11.54
N ALA A 61 3.98 -11.82 -12.09
CA ALA A 61 4.24 -12.18 -13.48
C ALA A 61 3.86 -13.64 -13.78
N ARG A 62 4.16 -14.56 -12.85
CA ARG A 62 3.79 -15.97 -12.97
C ARG A 62 2.27 -16.17 -12.88
N ALA A 63 1.63 -15.57 -11.89
CA ALA A 63 0.18 -15.62 -11.72
C ALA A 63 -0.54 -15.05 -12.96
N TRP A 64 -0.04 -13.93 -13.48
CA TRP A 64 -0.56 -13.30 -14.70
C TRP A 64 -0.37 -14.18 -15.94
N ALA A 65 0.78 -14.83 -16.08
CA ALA A 65 1.03 -15.75 -17.19
C ALA A 65 0.07 -16.95 -17.18
N VAL A 66 -0.19 -17.52 -16.00
CA VAL A 66 -1.18 -18.61 -15.83
C VAL A 66 -2.58 -18.11 -16.18
N TRP A 67 -3.01 -17.00 -15.57
CA TRP A 67 -4.33 -16.41 -15.84
C TRP A 67 -4.56 -16.11 -17.33
N ARG A 68 -3.55 -15.59 -18.05
CA ARG A 68 -3.65 -15.36 -19.50
C ARG A 68 -3.76 -16.65 -20.30
N ARG A 69 -3.03 -17.71 -19.91
CA ARG A 69 -3.12 -19.03 -20.57
C ARG A 69 -4.52 -19.64 -20.42
N ASP A 70 -5.15 -19.43 -19.26
CA ASP A 70 -6.50 -19.91 -18.97
C ASP A 70 -7.60 -19.06 -19.63
N GLY A 71 -7.25 -18.21 -20.60
CA GLY A 71 -8.20 -17.36 -21.32
C GLY A 71 -8.73 -16.19 -20.47
N GLY A 72 -8.00 -15.80 -19.43
CA GLY A 72 -8.35 -14.71 -18.53
C GLY A 72 -8.71 -13.43 -19.28
N ARG A 73 -9.92 -12.91 -19.04
CA ARG A 73 -10.38 -11.62 -19.55
C ARG A 73 -10.64 -10.67 -18.41
N LEU A 74 -10.08 -9.46 -18.51
CA LEU A 74 -10.38 -8.35 -17.60
C LEU A 74 -11.84 -7.92 -17.83
N ARG A 75 -12.75 -8.46 -17.01
CA ARG A 75 -14.15 -8.02 -17.00
C ARG A 75 -14.24 -6.74 -16.16
N LEU A 76 -14.02 -5.63 -16.83
CA LEU A 76 -14.20 -4.29 -16.29
C LEU A 76 -15.63 -3.84 -16.60
N ASP A 77 -16.52 -3.99 -15.62
CA ASP A 77 -17.82 -3.32 -15.69
C ASP A 77 -17.66 -1.80 -15.47
N ARG A 78 -18.68 -1.03 -15.88
CA ARG A 78 -18.65 0.45 -15.75
C ARG A 78 -18.44 0.90 -14.30
N ARG A 79 -18.90 0.13 -13.31
CA ARG A 79 -18.74 0.47 -11.89
C ARG A 79 -17.29 0.30 -11.45
N ARG A 80 -16.64 -0.80 -11.84
CA ARG A 80 -15.21 -1.05 -11.58
C ARG A 80 -14.33 0.01 -12.23
N LEU A 81 -14.66 0.41 -13.46
CA LEU A 81 -13.97 1.52 -14.14
C LEU A 81 -14.16 2.84 -13.40
N ALA A 82 -15.39 3.16 -12.98
CA ALA A 82 -15.66 4.38 -12.22
C ALA A 82 -14.92 4.40 -10.87
N VAL A 83 -14.89 3.27 -10.15
CA VAL A 83 -14.14 3.16 -8.88
C VAL A 83 -12.64 3.30 -9.13
N ALA A 84 -12.09 2.61 -10.14
CA ALA A 84 -10.67 2.72 -10.49
C ALA A 84 -10.30 4.16 -10.88
N GLY A 85 -11.13 4.81 -11.70
CA GLY A 85 -10.95 6.20 -12.10
C GLY A 85 -11.03 7.17 -10.90
N ALA A 86 -12.00 6.96 -10.00
CA ALA A 86 -12.12 7.77 -8.78
C ALA A 86 -10.90 7.62 -7.87
N LEU A 87 -10.42 6.38 -7.65
CA LEU A 87 -9.21 6.13 -6.87
C LEU A 87 -7.98 6.78 -7.52
N LEU A 88 -7.85 6.70 -8.85
CA LEU A 88 -6.75 7.35 -9.58
C LEU A 88 -6.77 8.87 -9.39
N VAL A 89 -7.94 9.51 -9.57
CA VAL A 89 -8.10 10.96 -9.38
C VAL A 89 -7.75 11.36 -7.95
N LEU A 90 -8.28 10.64 -6.95
CA LEU A 90 -7.98 10.89 -5.55
C LEU A 90 -6.49 10.72 -5.23
N GLY A 91 -5.83 9.71 -5.80
CA GLY A 91 -4.39 9.51 -5.66
C GLY A 91 -3.58 10.65 -6.26
N ILE A 92 -3.96 11.14 -7.45
CA ILE A 92 -3.32 12.31 -8.08
C ILE A 92 -3.53 13.56 -7.22
N LEU A 93 -4.74 13.79 -6.72
CA LEU A 93 -5.02 14.93 -5.84
C LEU A 93 -4.20 14.88 -4.55
N GLY A 94 -4.15 13.71 -3.89
CA GLY A 94 -3.32 13.50 -2.72
C GLY A 94 -1.83 13.76 -3.01
N ALA A 95 -1.34 13.28 -4.14
CA ALA A 95 0.03 13.52 -4.57
C ALA A 95 0.32 15.01 -4.80
N VAL A 96 -0.58 15.73 -5.47
CA VAL A 96 -0.45 17.18 -5.72
C VAL A 96 -0.45 17.97 -4.41
N VAL A 97 -1.36 17.65 -3.49
CA VAL A 97 -1.43 18.31 -2.17
C VAL A 97 -0.14 18.04 -1.38
N GLY A 98 0.33 16.80 -1.36
CA GLY A 98 1.57 16.42 -0.70
C GLY A 98 2.78 17.17 -1.24
N SER A 99 2.97 17.17 -2.57
CA SER A 99 4.04 17.92 -3.22
C SER A 99 3.92 19.43 -2.99
N ALA A 100 2.71 19.98 -2.91
CA ALA A 100 2.49 21.39 -2.62
C ALA A 100 2.95 21.77 -1.20
N GLY A 101 2.81 20.87 -0.23
CA GLY A 101 3.23 21.07 1.15
C GLY A 101 4.74 21.11 1.36
N VAL A 102 5.53 20.55 0.45
CA VAL A 102 7.00 20.49 0.52
C VAL A 102 7.68 21.33 -0.58
N ARG A 103 6.97 22.30 -1.15
CA ARG A 103 7.52 23.19 -2.19
C ARG A 103 8.81 23.85 -1.71
N GLY A 104 9.85 23.78 -2.53
CA GLY A 104 11.17 24.33 -2.23
C GLY A 104 12.14 23.37 -1.54
N ALA A 105 11.69 22.21 -1.06
CA ALA A 105 12.54 21.19 -0.42
C ALA A 105 13.30 20.27 -1.41
N GLY A 106 13.22 20.56 -2.71
CA GLY A 106 13.83 19.75 -3.77
C GLY A 106 12.90 18.67 -4.34
N TRP A 107 13.37 18.01 -5.40
CA TRP A 107 12.60 17.02 -6.15
C TRP A 107 12.41 15.72 -5.36
N GLU A 108 13.38 15.31 -4.55
CA GLU A 108 13.30 14.10 -3.70
C GLU A 108 12.16 14.21 -2.68
N ALA A 109 12.11 15.34 -1.95
CA ALA A 109 11.05 15.62 -1.00
C ALA A 109 9.68 15.65 -1.71
N SER A 110 9.62 16.29 -2.88
CA SER A 110 8.38 16.41 -3.66
C SER A 110 7.86 15.05 -4.14
N LEU A 111 8.74 14.16 -4.63
CA LEU A 111 8.39 12.80 -5.05
C LEU A 111 8.02 11.92 -3.86
N SER A 112 8.74 12.04 -2.74
CA SER A 112 8.45 11.28 -1.52
C SER A 112 7.07 11.66 -0.97
N ALA A 113 6.77 12.95 -0.90
CA ALA A 113 5.47 13.45 -0.46
C ALA A 113 4.36 13.02 -1.43
N ALA A 114 4.58 13.15 -2.74
CA ALA A 114 3.63 12.69 -3.76
C ALA A 114 3.24 11.21 -3.57
N ALA A 115 4.25 10.35 -3.41
CA ALA A 115 4.05 8.91 -3.26
C ALA A 115 3.32 8.56 -1.96
N LYS A 116 3.74 9.17 -0.83
CA LYS A 116 3.15 8.91 0.49
C LYS A 116 1.71 9.40 0.58
N ASP A 117 1.45 10.65 0.19
CA ASP A 117 0.15 11.27 0.38
C ASP A 117 -0.85 10.76 -0.66
N GLY A 118 -0.42 10.62 -1.92
CA GLY A 118 -1.23 9.98 -2.96
C GLY A 118 -1.60 8.54 -2.59
N GLY A 119 -0.62 7.75 -2.12
CA GLY A 119 -0.85 6.37 -1.67
C GLY A 119 -1.81 6.29 -0.48
N THR A 120 -1.62 7.13 0.54
CA THR A 120 -2.48 7.20 1.73
C THR A 120 -3.93 7.48 1.37
N VAL A 121 -4.17 8.47 0.50
CA VAL A 121 -5.52 8.83 0.07
C VAL A 121 -6.19 7.69 -0.68
N VAL A 122 -5.48 6.99 -1.57
CA VAL A 122 -6.02 5.83 -2.30
C VAL A 122 -6.41 4.71 -1.34
N VAL A 123 -5.54 4.39 -0.38
CA VAL A 123 -5.81 3.33 0.61
C VAL A 123 -7.01 3.69 1.48
N ALA A 124 -7.04 4.92 2.02
CA ALA A 124 -8.15 5.38 2.85
C ALA A 124 -9.49 5.37 2.09
N ALA A 125 -9.51 5.90 0.87
CA ALA A 125 -10.70 5.90 0.01
C ALA A 125 -11.15 4.46 -0.32
N GLY A 126 -10.21 3.57 -0.61
CA GLY A 126 -10.49 2.15 -0.87
C GLY A 126 -11.09 1.45 0.36
N MET A 127 -10.56 1.71 1.56
CA MET A 127 -11.09 1.16 2.81
C MET A 127 -12.50 1.68 3.11
N LEU A 128 -12.75 2.98 2.89
CA LEU A 128 -14.08 3.57 3.04
C LEU A 128 -15.09 2.99 2.04
N ALA A 129 -14.69 2.83 0.78
CA ALA A 129 -15.52 2.19 -0.24
C ALA A 129 -15.84 0.72 0.11
N ALA A 130 -14.86 -0.01 0.65
CA ALA A 130 -15.07 -1.39 1.10
C ALA A 130 -16.00 -1.47 2.32
N ALA A 131 -15.81 -0.59 3.31
CA ALA A 131 -16.63 -0.51 4.51
C ALA A 131 -18.09 -0.16 4.17
N THR A 132 -18.31 0.89 3.36
CA THR A 132 -19.64 1.29 2.90
C THR A 132 -20.35 0.18 2.13
N TRP A 133 -19.63 -0.52 1.25
CA TRP A 133 -20.16 -1.69 0.54
C TRP A 133 -20.59 -2.81 1.49
N TRP A 134 -19.77 -3.10 2.51
CA TRP A 134 -20.10 -4.10 3.53
C TRP A 134 -21.34 -3.72 4.33
N VAL A 135 -21.43 -2.47 4.80
CA VAL A 135 -22.60 -1.95 5.52
C VAL A 135 -23.86 -2.05 4.65
N ALA A 136 -23.78 -1.63 3.38
CA ALA A 136 -24.90 -1.71 2.46
C ALA A 136 -25.39 -3.14 2.19
N ARG A 137 -24.52 -4.16 2.34
CA ARG A 137 -24.89 -5.57 2.25
C ARG A 137 -25.47 -6.16 3.54
N LEU A 138 -25.10 -5.60 4.69
CA LEU A 138 -25.59 -6.05 6.00
C LEU A 138 -26.98 -5.53 6.33
N VAL A 139 -27.44 -4.45 5.66
CA VAL A 139 -28.83 -3.97 5.76
C VAL A 139 -29.71 -4.90 4.91
N PRO A 140 -30.53 -5.78 5.51
CA PRO A 140 -31.47 -6.59 4.74
C PRO A 140 -32.48 -5.62 4.14
N SER A 141 -32.68 -5.68 2.82
CA SER A 141 -33.73 -4.92 2.14
C SER A 141 -35.09 -5.23 2.79
N ALA A 142 -35.54 -4.37 3.69
CA ALA A 142 -36.87 -4.38 4.30
C ALA A 142 -37.95 -3.96 3.28
N ARG A 143 -37.85 -4.48 2.06
CA ARG A 143 -38.69 -4.13 0.91
C ARG A 143 -39.13 -5.41 0.19
N HIS A 144 -39.90 -6.26 0.86
CA HIS A 144 -40.78 -7.20 0.17
C HIS A 144 -41.98 -7.72 1.00
N ARG A 145 -42.31 -7.10 2.13
CA ARG A 145 -43.44 -7.53 2.98
C ARG A 145 -44.66 -6.60 2.94
N VAL A 146 -44.92 -5.94 1.81
CA VAL A 146 -46.12 -5.10 1.59
C VAL A 146 -46.94 -5.55 0.36
N ARG A 147 -46.53 -6.61 -0.35
CA ARG A 147 -47.28 -7.14 -1.51
C ARG A 147 -47.98 -8.48 -1.20
N GLN A 148 -48.78 -8.47 -0.14
CA GLN A 148 -49.80 -9.49 0.15
C GLN A 148 -50.94 -8.75 0.87
N ARG A 149 -51.94 -8.29 0.13
CA ARG A 149 -53.35 -8.13 0.54
C ARG A 149 -54.17 -7.72 -0.67
#